data_AF-A0A7K0S2Z2-F1
#
_entry.id   AF-A0A7K0S2Z2-F1
#
_cell.length_a   1.000
_cell.length_b   1.000
_cell.length_c   1.000
_cell.angle_alpha   90.00
_cell.angle_beta   90.00
_cell.angle_gamma   90.00
#
_symmetry.space_group_name_H-M   'P 1'
#
loop_
_entity.id
_entity.type
_entity.pdbx_description
1 polymer ?
#
loop_
_entity_poly.entity_id
_entity_poly.type
_entity_poly.pdbx_seq_one_letter_code
_entity_poly.pdbx_strand_id
1 'polypeptide(L)'
;MTKRVLALTTVLIAVLPLATASAAERQFAPRFSTNVNGQITSAANTLLQCPNDTVDTGLNTQCNQARAGANARNNNSMDMRMLDVDSDPSTFNSSRADLTLPAGYEVLFAGLYWTADTSRGDLIKGTNGFVGTPSAAPNAGAIGQVLFTVPGASASTPVTAGNADQTTGKEYGSFADVTSLVRAAGPGTYTVANVQAGTGGNRSAGWTLVVAYADADEPLRNLSVSDGFLTVAGQALVSIPLSGFKTPSSGDVKTEVGVVAYEGDAGVTGDYLTLNDQRLADSVHPDNNTANSTIANLGSLVTTKSPDWKNQLGYDSSFFAADGFLGNGATTAILRAKTTGDSYLPQAITFATELFSPNVALTKTAAIVGGGGAEPGATIRYTMTATNNGAANATNVQLTDPIPGAVTLSAGPTVSAGSGNASNVGGTITARLGSGASSSDGGTLAPGASATVTFDATINADRPLGDVITNTGTLNFVSPDLGLPISTVASAETTVTYPD
;
A
#
# COMPACT_ATOMS: atom_id res chain seq x y z
N MET A 1 1.83 -62.75 -38.20
CA MET A 1 1.25 -62.20 -36.94
C MET A 1 1.33 -60.68 -36.99
N THR A 2 0.17 -60.07 -37.11
CA THR A 2 -0.11 -58.66 -37.35
C THR A 2 0.12 -57.84 -36.08
N LYS A 3 1.02 -56.84 -36.10
CA LYS A 3 1.05 -55.79 -35.07
C LYS A 3 0.62 -54.47 -35.71
N ARG A 4 -0.61 -54.07 -35.37
CA ARG A 4 -1.21 -52.77 -35.69
C ARG A 4 -0.50 -51.69 -34.89
N VAL A 5 0.02 -50.66 -35.56
CA VAL A 5 0.47 -49.42 -34.93
C VAL A 5 -0.77 -48.54 -34.78
N LEU A 6 -1.18 -48.31 -33.54
CA LEU A 6 -2.29 -47.43 -33.19
C LEU A 6 -1.72 -46.01 -33.08
N ALA A 7 -2.00 -45.15 -34.06
CA ALA A 7 -1.73 -43.72 -33.96
C ALA A 7 -2.75 -43.10 -33.00
N LEU A 8 -2.31 -42.70 -31.82
CA LEU A 8 -3.14 -42.01 -30.83
C LEU A 8 -3.03 -40.50 -31.11
N THR A 9 -4.00 -39.94 -31.82
CA THR A 9 -4.12 -38.51 -32.06
C THR A 9 -4.63 -37.84 -30.78
N THR A 10 -3.73 -37.24 -30.00
CA THR A 10 -4.10 -36.47 -28.81
C THR A 10 -4.69 -35.13 -29.26
N VAL A 11 -6.01 -35.00 -29.27
CA VAL A 11 -6.69 -33.71 -29.44
C VAL A 11 -6.58 -32.96 -28.12
N LEU A 12 -5.68 -31.97 -28.06
CA LEU A 12 -5.57 -31.05 -26.93
C LEU A 12 -6.72 -30.03 -27.05
N ILE A 13 -7.83 -30.27 -26.36
CA ILE A 13 -8.90 -29.28 -26.22
C ILE A 13 -8.39 -28.25 -25.20
N ALA A 14 -7.87 -27.12 -25.70
CA ALA A 14 -7.61 -25.95 -24.88
C ALA A 14 -8.97 -25.36 -24.44
N VAL A 15 -9.39 -25.70 -23.22
CA VAL A 15 -10.48 -24.98 -22.56
C VAL A 15 -9.89 -23.66 -22.05
N LEU A 16 -9.87 -22.64 -22.91
CA LEU A 16 -9.67 -21.27 -22.49
C LEU A 16 -10.86 -20.89 -21.59
N PRO A 17 -10.64 -20.46 -20.34
CA PRO A 17 -11.73 -19.87 -19.57
C PRO A 17 -12.14 -18.59 -20.31
N LEU A 18 -13.34 -18.57 -20.90
CA LEU A 18 -13.95 -17.32 -21.31
C LEU A 18 -14.12 -16.50 -20.03
N ALA A 19 -13.45 -15.35 -19.96
CA ALA A 19 -13.79 -14.33 -18.97
C ALA A 19 -15.27 -13.99 -19.18
N THR A 20 -16.10 -14.31 -18.19
CA THR A 20 -17.47 -13.81 -18.14
C THR A 20 -17.35 -12.33 -17.78
N ALA A 21 -17.70 -11.44 -18.72
CA ALA A 21 -18.01 -10.06 -18.37
C ALA A 21 -19.12 -10.11 -17.31
N SER A 22 -18.77 -9.78 -16.06
CA SER A 22 -19.75 -9.62 -15.00
C SER A 22 -20.35 -8.24 -15.13
N ALA A 23 -21.67 -8.18 -15.11
CA ALA A 23 -22.48 -7.01 -15.36
C ALA A 23 -22.37 -5.93 -14.25
N ALA A 24 -22.56 -4.67 -14.68
CA ALA A 24 -22.87 -3.46 -13.90
C ALA A 24 -21.73 -2.87 -13.04
N GLU A 25 -21.94 -1.61 -12.64
CA GLU A 25 -21.09 -0.90 -11.67
C GLU A 25 -20.88 -1.73 -10.39
N ARG A 26 -19.67 -1.66 -9.85
CA ARG A 26 -19.24 -2.50 -8.73
C ARG A 26 -18.78 -1.66 -7.54
N GLN A 27 -19.28 -2.02 -6.36
CA GLN A 27 -18.84 -1.42 -5.10
C GLN A 27 -17.36 -1.72 -4.84
N PHE A 28 -16.68 -0.80 -4.15
CA PHE A 28 -15.28 -0.97 -3.80
C PHE A 28 -15.09 -2.12 -2.81
N ALA A 29 -14.09 -2.94 -3.06
CA ALA A 29 -13.69 -4.03 -2.17
C ALA A 29 -12.15 -4.06 -2.02
N PRO A 30 -11.63 -4.51 -0.86
CA PRO A 30 -10.20 -4.69 -0.67
C PRO A 30 -9.62 -5.71 -1.65
N ARG A 31 -8.43 -5.41 -2.19
CA ARG A 31 -7.67 -6.27 -3.12
C ARG A 31 -6.35 -6.71 -2.53
N PHE A 32 -5.67 -5.81 -1.84
CA PHE A 32 -4.37 -6.06 -1.25
C PHE A 32 -4.29 -5.35 0.11
N SER A 33 -3.67 -5.98 1.09
CA SER A 33 -3.33 -5.37 2.37
C SER A 33 -2.14 -6.06 3.00
N THR A 34 -1.17 -5.28 3.48
CA THR A 34 -0.03 -5.80 4.24
C THR A 34 0.51 -4.75 5.21
N ASN A 35 1.25 -5.19 6.23
CA ASN A 35 2.03 -4.30 7.09
C ASN A 35 3.51 -4.55 6.81
N VAL A 36 4.22 -3.53 6.34
CA VAL A 36 5.62 -3.65 5.92
C VAL A 36 6.29 -2.28 5.91
N ASN A 37 7.61 -2.23 6.09
CA ASN A 37 8.38 -1.06 5.67
C ASN A 37 8.28 -0.95 4.15
N GLY A 38 7.61 0.08 3.65
CA GLY A 38 7.27 0.14 2.23
C GLY A 38 6.29 1.24 1.88
N GLN A 39 5.92 1.33 0.60
CA GLN A 39 5.08 2.39 0.04
C GLN A 39 4.30 1.89 -1.19
N ILE A 40 3.30 2.66 -1.60
CA ILE A 40 2.59 2.48 -2.86
C ILE A 40 3.01 3.58 -3.84
N THR A 41 3.27 3.20 -5.09
CA THR A 41 3.57 4.12 -6.19
C THR A 41 2.77 3.73 -7.43
N SER A 42 2.85 4.54 -8.49
CA SER A 42 2.21 4.19 -9.77
C SER A 42 2.95 4.71 -10.99
N ALA A 43 2.64 4.09 -12.13
CA ALA A 43 2.94 4.60 -13.46
C ALA A 43 1.63 4.67 -14.25
N ALA A 44 1.35 5.80 -14.90
CA ALA A 44 0.06 6.02 -15.55
C ALA A 44 0.19 6.92 -16.78
N ASN A 45 -0.71 6.74 -17.77
CA ASN A 45 -0.82 7.67 -18.88
C ASN A 45 -2.17 7.57 -19.63
N THR A 46 -2.54 8.63 -20.34
CA THR A 46 -3.68 8.66 -21.27
C THR A 46 -3.41 7.83 -22.53
N LEU A 47 -4.46 7.40 -23.20
CA LEU A 47 -4.44 6.62 -24.45
C LEU A 47 -5.23 7.28 -25.58
N LEU A 48 -5.84 8.43 -25.31
CA LEU A 48 -6.42 9.28 -26.34
C LEU A 48 -5.70 10.63 -26.40
N GLN A 49 -5.84 11.27 -27.55
CA GLN A 49 -5.21 12.54 -27.83
C GLN A 49 -6.17 13.43 -28.61
N CYS A 50 -6.13 14.73 -28.37
CA CYS A 50 -6.79 15.69 -29.24
C CYS A 50 -6.03 15.87 -30.59
N PRO A 51 -6.58 16.58 -31.59
CA PRO A 51 -5.98 16.66 -32.91
C PRO A 51 -4.56 17.25 -32.89
N ASN A 52 -3.65 16.63 -33.61
CA ASN A 52 -2.27 17.11 -33.84
C ASN A 52 -2.01 17.41 -35.33
N ASP A 53 -3.06 17.55 -36.13
CA ASP A 53 -2.98 17.70 -37.59
C ASP A 53 -3.14 19.16 -38.07
N THR A 54 -3.07 19.36 -39.38
CA THR A 54 -3.24 20.67 -40.02
C THR A 54 -4.68 20.94 -40.49
N VAL A 55 -5.63 20.07 -40.18
CA VAL A 55 -7.01 20.15 -40.71
C VAL A 55 -7.76 21.31 -40.06
N ASP A 56 -7.55 21.53 -38.76
CA ASP A 56 -8.04 22.72 -38.05
C ASP A 56 -6.95 23.29 -37.13
N THR A 57 -6.28 24.34 -37.62
CA THR A 57 -5.20 25.01 -36.88
C THR A 57 -5.69 25.64 -35.58
N GLY A 58 -6.97 26.02 -35.48
CA GLY A 58 -7.56 26.60 -34.27
C GLY A 58 -7.72 25.55 -33.18
N LEU A 59 -8.32 24.40 -33.52
CA LEU A 59 -8.45 23.27 -32.59
C LEU A 59 -7.09 22.69 -32.21
N ASN A 60 -6.14 22.60 -33.14
CA ASN A 60 -4.78 22.14 -32.83
C ASN A 60 -4.06 23.11 -31.85
N THR A 61 -4.20 24.43 -32.06
CA THR A 61 -3.66 25.42 -31.11
C THR A 61 -4.25 25.24 -29.71
N GLN A 62 -5.57 25.06 -29.63
CA GLN A 62 -6.27 24.84 -28.36
C GLN A 62 -5.88 23.51 -27.69
N CYS A 63 -5.70 22.46 -28.48
CA CYS A 63 -5.22 21.15 -28.06
C CYS A 63 -3.79 21.23 -27.48
N ASN A 64 -2.87 21.90 -28.16
CA ASN A 64 -1.50 22.10 -27.66
C ASN A 64 -1.46 22.92 -26.38
N GLN A 65 -2.30 23.96 -26.27
CA GLN A 65 -2.45 24.72 -25.04
C GLN A 65 -3.01 23.87 -23.89
N ALA A 66 -4.02 23.02 -24.14
CA ALA A 66 -4.58 22.13 -23.13
C ALA A 66 -3.52 21.14 -22.63
N ARG A 67 -2.85 20.43 -23.55
CA ARG A 67 -1.74 19.50 -23.23
C ARG A 67 -0.62 20.16 -22.43
N ALA A 68 -0.30 21.42 -22.72
CA ALA A 68 0.70 22.20 -21.98
C ALA A 68 0.20 22.74 -20.63
N GLY A 69 -1.09 22.57 -20.30
CA GLY A 69 -1.75 23.13 -19.12
C GLY A 69 -1.91 24.66 -19.18
N ALA A 70 -1.84 25.24 -20.38
CA ALA A 70 -2.00 26.69 -20.60
C ALA A 70 -3.47 27.11 -20.71
N ASN A 71 -4.38 26.15 -20.92
CA ASN A 71 -5.82 26.33 -20.78
C ASN A 71 -6.44 25.07 -20.15
N ALA A 72 -7.68 25.18 -19.70
CA ALA A 72 -8.42 24.10 -19.07
C ALA A 72 -9.50 23.55 -20.01
N ARG A 73 -9.13 23.24 -21.26
CA ARG A 73 -10.08 22.59 -22.17
C ARG A 73 -10.19 21.09 -21.89
N ASN A 74 -11.35 20.57 -22.27
CA ASN A 74 -11.80 19.23 -21.94
C ASN A 74 -11.99 18.38 -23.19
N ASN A 75 -12.04 17.07 -22.98
CA ASN A 75 -12.24 16.05 -24.01
C ASN A 75 -13.59 16.19 -24.75
N ASN A 76 -14.63 16.78 -24.15
CA ASN A 76 -15.94 17.02 -24.78
C ASN A 76 -15.92 18.13 -25.84
N SER A 77 -14.89 18.96 -25.87
CA SER A 77 -14.73 20.03 -26.87
C SER A 77 -13.68 19.71 -27.95
N MET A 78 -13.15 18.49 -27.97
CA MET A 78 -12.02 18.10 -28.81
C MET A 78 -12.29 16.81 -29.58
N ASP A 79 -11.80 16.72 -30.81
CA ASP A 79 -11.87 15.50 -31.61
C ASP A 79 -10.81 14.51 -31.08
N MET A 80 -11.23 13.70 -30.11
CA MET A 80 -10.35 12.74 -29.45
C MET A 80 -10.05 11.58 -30.39
N ARG A 81 -8.78 11.23 -30.50
CA ARG A 81 -8.24 10.22 -31.41
C ARG A 81 -7.34 9.28 -30.64
N MET A 82 -7.12 8.10 -31.21
CA MET A 82 -6.15 7.17 -30.64
C MET A 82 -4.77 7.82 -30.55
N LEU A 83 -4.16 7.70 -29.38
CA LEU A 83 -2.75 7.97 -29.17
C LEU A 83 -2.00 6.67 -29.35
N ASP A 84 -1.00 6.66 -30.22
CA ASP A 84 -0.12 5.50 -30.40
C ASP A 84 1.32 6.00 -30.45
N VAL A 85 2.10 5.64 -29.44
CA VAL A 85 3.49 6.07 -29.26
C VAL A 85 4.49 4.94 -29.49
N ASP A 86 4.01 3.75 -29.78
CA ASP A 86 4.84 2.66 -30.24
C ASP A 86 4.91 2.63 -31.78
N SER A 87 5.64 1.66 -32.32
CA SER A 87 5.81 1.50 -33.77
C SER A 87 5.27 0.15 -34.24
N ASP A 88 4.45 -0.49 -33.41
CA ASP A 88 3.88 -1.81 -33.68
C ASP A 88 2.61 -1.63 -34.52
N PRO A 89 2.57 -2.08 -35.78
CA PRO A 89 1.37 -1.92 -36.60
C PRO A 89 0.17 -2.76 -36.15
N SER A 90 0.35 -3.64 -35.15
CA SER A 90 -0.72 -4.41 -34.53
C SER A 90 -1.39 -3.70 -33.34
N THR A 91 -0.84 -2.58 -32.90
CA THR A 91 -1.46 -1.71 -31.91
C THR A 91 -2.29 -0.63 -32.60
N PHE A 92 -3.36 -0.20 -31.95
CA PHE A 92 -4.18 0.93 -32.43
C PHE A 92 -4.22 2.09 -31.44
N ASN A 93 -3.80 1.87 -30.20
CA ASN A 93 -3.41 2.89 -29.25
C ASN A 93 -2.31 2.34 -28.34
N SER A 94 -1.44 3.21 -27.85
CA SER A 94 -0.41 2.90 -26.88
C SER A 94 0.11 4.18 -26.20
N SER A 95 0.50 4.04 -24.93
CA SER A 95 1.23 5.08 -24.21
C SER A 95 2.16 4.46 -23.16
N ARG A 96 3.11 5.25 -22.66
CA ARG A 96 4.18 4.76 -21.77
C ARG A 96 4.32 5.61 -20.52
N ALA A 97 4.75 5.00 -19.43
CA ALA A 97 5.13 5.68 -18.21
C ALA A 97 6.22 4.90 -17.46
N ASP A 98 7.10 5.61 -16.77
CA ASP A 98 8.17 5.01 -15.99
C ASP A 98 7.66 4.67 -14.59
N LEU A 99 7.87 3.43 -14.18
CA LEU A 99 7.77 3.01 -12.79
C LEU A 99 9.12 3.24 -12.12
N THR A 100 9.15 4.09 -11.09
CA THR A 100 10.35 4.33 -10.28
C THR A 100 10.20 3.58 -8.96
N LEU A 101 11.22 2.82 -8.57
CA LEU A 101 11.30 2.11 -7.30
C LEU A 101 12.67 2.42 -6.64
N PRO A 102 12.73 2.53 -5.30
CA PRO A 102 14.00 2.71 -4.58
C PRO A 102 14.92 1.48 -4.73
N ALA A 103 16.18 1.60 -4.32
CA ALA A 103 17.11 0.46 -4.37
C ALA A 103 16.83 -0.52 -3.22
N GLY A 104 16.87 -1.83 -3.48
CA GLY A 104 16.60 -2.85 -2.45
C GLY A 104 15.11 -3.18 -2.26
N TYR A 105 14.25 -2.65 -3.12
CA TYR A 105 12.81 -2.91 -3.11
C TYR A 105 12.45 -4.40 -3.29
N GLU A 106 11.27 -4.78 -2.80
CA GLU A 106 10.56 -6.00 -3.16
C GLU A 106 9.13 -5.66 -3.62
N VAL A 107 8.75 -6.03 -4.85
CA VAL A 107 7.37 -5.86 -5.32
C VAL A 107 6.45 -6.86 -4.62
N LEU A 108 5.49 -6.37 -3.86
CA LEU A 108 4.52 -7.18 -3.12
C LEU A 108 3.22 -7.39 -3.91
N PHE A 109 2.77 -6.34 -4.60
CA PHE A 109 1.57 -6.32 -5.43
C PHE A 109 1.75 -5.35 -6.60
N ALA A 110 1.24 -5.73 -7.77
CA ALA A 110 1.08 -4.82 -8.89
C ALA A 110 -0.26 -5.05 -9.60
N GLY A 111 -1.11 -4.03 -9.59
CA GLY A 111 -2.41 -4.01 -10.25
C GLY A 111 -2.38 -3.12 -11.48
N LEU A 112 -2.69 -3.68 -12.65
CA LEU A 112 -2.89 -2.92 -13.88
C LEU A 112 -4.37 -2.59 -14.03
N TYR A 113 -4.68 -1.31 -14.02
CA TYR A 113 -6.01 -0.74 -14.21
C TYR A 113 -6.06 -0.03 -15.55
N TRP A 114 -7.12 -0.25 -16.33
CA TRP A 114 -7.38 0.53 -17.55
C TRP A 114 -8.87 0.80 -17.72
N THR A 115 -9.16 1.88 -18.42
CA THR A 115 -10.52 2.40 -18.59
C THR A 115 -10.66 3.13 -19.92
N ALA A 116 -11.86 3.09 -20.48
CA ALA A 116 -12.28 3.88 -21.62
C ALA A 116 -13.81 3.84 -21.76
N ASP A 117 -14.35 4.58 -22.73
CA ASP A 117 -15.69 4.37 -23.27
C ASP A 117 -15.58 3.65 -24.62
N THR A 118 -16.32 2.55 -24.80
CA THR A 118 -16.32 1.78 -26.06
C THR A 118 -17.18 2.39 -27.18
N SER A 119 -18.04 3.34 -26.84
CA SER A 119 -19.00 3.94 -27.76
C SER A 119 -18.38 5.06 -28.59
N ARG A 120 -18.97 5.33 -29.75
CA ARG A 120 -18.57 6.44 -30.60
C ARG A 120 -18.85 7.78 -29.90
N GLY A 121 -17.89 8.70 -29.92
CA GLY A 121 -18.03 10.06 -29.40
C GLY A 121 -18.76 11.02 -30.34
N ASP A 122 -18.87 12.27 -29.90
CA ASP A 122 -19.53 13.33 -30.66
C ASP A 122 -18.69 13.81 -31.85
N LEU A 123 -19.37 14.29 -32.90
CA LEU A 123 -18.71 15.04 -33.97
C LEU A 123 -18.41 16.45 -33.47
N ILE A 124 -17.13 16.84 -33.53
CA ILE A 124 -16.70 18.15 -33.08
C ILE A 124 -16.78 19.15 -34.22
N LYS A 125 -17.36 20.31 -33.92
CA LYS A 125 -17.41 21.44 -34.85
C LYS A 125 -16.14 22.29 -34.68
N GLY A 126 -15.25 22.20 -35.65
CA GLY A 126 -14.11 23.09 -35.80
C GLY A 126 -14.47 24.43 -36.44
N THR A 127 -13.44 25.23 -36.69
CA THR A 127 -13.50 26.57 -37.30
C THR A 127 -14.07 26.50 -38.73
N ASN A 128 -13.69 25.47 -39.50
CA ASN A 128 -14.02 25.31 -40.92
C ASN A 128 -15.09 24.23 -41.18
N GLY A 129 -15.80 23.78 -40.14
CA GLY A 129 -16.81 22.71 -40.25
C GLY A 129 -16.59 21.59 -39.24
N PHE A 130 -17.34 20.49 -39.38
CA PHE A 130 -17.13 19.31 -38.54
C PHE A 130 -15.78 18.66 -38.87
N VAL A 131 -15.05 18.26 -37.83
CA VAL A 131 -13.74 17.61 -37.93
C VAL A 131 -13.79 16.20 -37.36
N GLY A 132 -12.82 15.38 -37.76
CA GLY A 132 -12.65 14.01 -37.26
C GLY A 132 -13.54 12.98 -37.94
N THR A 133 -13.33 11.71 -37.58
CA THR A 133 -14.21 10.60 -37.95
C THR A 133 -14.43 9.73 -36.72
N PRO A 134 -15.26 10.17 -35.76
CA PRO A 134 -15.53 9.45 -34.54
C PRO A 134 -16.00 8.02 -34.84
N SER A 135 -15.42 7.05 -34.14
CA SER A 135 -15.70 5.63 -34.25
C SER A 135 -15.94 5.02 -32.87
N ALA A 136 -16.69 3.92 -32.82
CA ALA A 136 -16.70 3.07 -31.64
C ALA A 136 -15.35 2.33 -31.50
N ALA A 137 -15.15 1.66 -30.36
CA ALA A 137 -13.98 0.83 -30.13
C ALA A 137 -13.84 -0.28 -31.20
N PRO A 138 -12.62 -0.64 -31.60
CA PRO A 138 -12.38 -1.70 -32.58
C PRO A 138 -13.07 -3.03 -32.22
N ASN A 139 -13.09 -3.38 -30.94
CA ASN A 139 -13.80 -4.54 -30.40
C ASN A 139 -14.34 -4.26 -28.99
N ALA A 140 -15.56 -3.75 -28.90
CA ALA A 140 -16.23 -3.49 -27.61
C ALA A 140 -16.45 -4.76 -26.74
N GLY A 141 -16.28 -5.97 -27.28
CA GLY A 141 -16.31 -7.22 -26.51
C GLY A 141 -14.98 -7.57 -25.82
N ALA A 142 -13.90 -6.85 -26.15
CA ALA A 142 -12.55 -7.13 -25.65
C ALA A 142 -12.09 -6.13 -24.58
N ILE A 143 -13.01 -5.51 -23.83
CA ILE A 143 -12.69 -4.52 -22.79
C ILE A 143 -11.72 -5.05 -21.73
N GLY A 144 -11.75 -6.36 -21.46
CA GLY A 144 -10.86 -7.04 -20.52
C GLY A 144 -9.54 -7.51 -21.13
N GLN A 145 -9.12 -7.04 -22.31
CA GLN A 145 -7.88 -7.45 -22.96
C GLN A 145 -7.03 -6.25 -23.36
N VAL A 146 -5.73 -6.30 -23.04
CA VAL A 146 -4.73 -5.30 -23.43
C VAL A 146 -3.42 -5.97 -23.81
N LEU A 147 -2.53 -5.20 -24.43
CA LEU A 147 -1.13 -5.55 -24.62
C LEU A 147 -0.29 -4.79 -23.58
N PHE A 148 0.62 -5.49 -22.90
CA PHE A 148 1.47 -4.95 -21.86
C PHE A 148 2.94 -5.23 -22.17
N THR A 149 3.75 -4.17 -22.28
CA THR A 149 5.20 -4.27 -22.45
C THR A 149 5.88 -3.85 -21.16
N VAL A 150 6.69 -4.75 -20.61
CA VAL A 150 7.52 -4.50 -19.42
C VAL A 150 8.89 -3.91 -19.82
N PRO A 151 9.63 -3.28 -18.89
CA PRO A 151 10.96 -2.74 -19.16
C PRO A 151 11.90 -3.77 -19.80
N GLY A 152 12.62 -3.35 -20.85
CA GLY A 152 13.59 -4.18 -21.56
C GLY A 152 13.00 -5.28 -22.45
N ALA A 153 11.67 -5.47 -22.49
CA ALA A 153 11.06 -6.44 -23.38
C ALA A 153 11.07 -5.96 -24.84
N SER A 154 11.37 -6.88 -25.76
CA SER A 154 11.34 -6.61 -27.21
C SER A 154 9.95 -6.75 -27.84
N ALA A 155 8.96 -7.25 -27.08
CA ALA A 155 7.60 -7.47 -27.55
C ALA A 155 6.59 -7.38 -26.41
N SER A 156 5.36 -6.98 -26.74
CA SER A 156 4.21 -6.92 -25.82
C SER A 156 3.71 -8.31 -25.46
N THR A 157 3.22 -8.47 -24.22
CA THR A 157 2.51 -9.67 -23.76
C THR A 157 1.02 -9.37 -23.61
N PRO A 158 0.11 -10.22 -24.12
CA PRO A 158 -1.32 -10.06 -23.86
C PRO A 158 -1.64 -10.24 -22.37
N VAL A 159 -2.41 -9.31 -21.82
CA VAL A 159 -2.93 -9.37 -20.44
C VAL A 159 -4.45 -9.44 -20.50
N THR A 160 -5.02 -10.36 -19.72
CA THR A 160 -6.46 -10.50 -19.56
C THR A 160 -6.86 -10.08 -18.16
N ALA A 161 -7.90 -9.26 -18.07
CA ALA A 161 -8.44 -8.78 -16.82
C ALA A 161 -9.02 -9.93 -15.99
N GLY A 162 -8.78 -9.89 -14.68
CA GLY A 162 -9.54 -10.72 -13.73
C GLY A 162 -10.95 -10.17 -13.51
N ASN A 163 -11.14 -8.86 -13.70
CA ASN A 163 -12.43 -8.17 -13.60
C ASN A 163 -12.55 -7.08 -14.67
N ALA A 164 -13.73 -6.95 -15.28
CA ALA A 164 -14.08 -5.86 -16.17
C ALA A 164 -15.51 -5.42 -15.84
N ASP A 165 -15.64 -4.19 -15.35
CA ASP A 165 -16.88 -3.55 -14.93
C ASP A 165 -17.32 -2.57 -16.05
N GLN A 166 -18.60 -2.53 -16.44
CA GLN A 166 -19.09 -1.65 -17.49
C GLN A 166 -20.45 -1.02 -17.12
N THR A 167 -20.56 0.30 -17.31
CA THR A 167 -21.79 1.06 -17.09
C THR A 167 -22.82 0.79 -18.21
N THR A 168 -24.03 1.32 -18.06
CA THR A 168 -24.99 1.37 -19.15
C THR A 168 -24.58 2.32 -20.28
N GLY A 169 -23.78 3.36 -19.96
CA GLY A 169 -23.24 4.36 -20.89
C GLY A 169 -22.09 3.86 -21.76
N LYS A 170 -21.53 2.67 -21.46
CA LYS A 170 -20.42 1.99 -22.15
C LYS A 170 -19.02 2.40 -21.72
N GLU A 171 -18.90 3.27 -20.73
CA GLU A 171 -17.70 3.44 -19.92
C GLU A 171 -17.40 2.15 -19.15
N TYR A 172 -16.13 1.77 -19.07
CA TYR A 172 -15.72 0.56 -18.39
C TYR A 172 -14.40 0.73 -17.65
N GLY A 173 -14.23 -0.03 -16.58
CA GLY A 173 -12.97 -0.17 -15.84
C GLY A 173 -12.58 -1.64 -15.78
N SER A 174 -11.35 -1.96 -16.15
CA SER A 174 -10.79 -3.31 -16.09
C SER A 174 -9.54 -3.38 -15.21
N PHE A 175 -9.32 -4.54 -14.60
CA PHE A 175 -8.23 -4.81 -13.68
C PHE A 175 -7.57 -6.16 -13.95
N ALA A 176 -6.24 -6.20 -13.96
CA ALA A 176 -5.45 -7.42 -13.95
C ALA A 176 -4.37 -7.37 -12.85
N ASP A 177 -4.19 -8.48 -12.13
CA ASP A 177 -3.01 -8.69 -11.29
C ASP A 177 -1.82 -9.03 -12.20
N VAL A 178 -0.85 -8.12 -12.27
CA VAL A 178 0.39 -8.26 -13.05
C VAL A 178 1.62 -8.36 -12.16
N THR A 179 1.43 -8.69 -10.87
CA THR A 179 2.50 -8.73 -9.86
C THR A 179 3.70 -9.55 -10.31
N SER A 180 3.48 -10.72 -10.92
CA SER A 180 4.59 -11.58 -11.38
C SER A 180 5.39 -10.96 -12.53
N LEU A 181 4.73 -10.23 -13.44
CA LEU A 181 5.41 -9.55 -14.56
C LEU A 181 6.24 -8.37 -14.06
N VAL A 182 5.67 -7.58 -13.14
CA VAL A 182 6.35 -6.41 -12.56
C VAL A 182 7.51 -6.83 -11.66
N ARG A 183 7.33 -7.85 -10.82
CA ARG A 183 8.40 -8.39 -9.96
C ARG A 183 9.59 -8.91 -10.78
N ALA A 184 9.33 -9.54 -11.93
CA ALA A 184 10.37 -10.04 -12.82
C ALA A 184 11.10 -8.93 -13.58
N ALA A 185 10.39 -7.87 -14.00
CA ALA A 185 10.96 -6.81 -14.83
C ALA A 185 11.59 -5.66 -14.03
N GLY A 186 11.02 -5.29 -12.89
CA GLY A 186 11.51 -4.20 -12.06
C GLY A 186 11.18 -2.79 -12.57
N PRO A 187 11.83 -1.74 -12.03
CA PRO A 187 11.58 -0.37 -12.44
C PRO A 187 11.99 -0.10 -13.90
N GLY A 188 11.37 0.90 -14.50
CA GLY A 188 11.62 1.32 -15.88
C GLY A 188 10.34 1.64 -16.64
N THR A 189 10.45 1.77 -17.95
CA THR A 189 9.33 2.15 -18.82
C THR A 189 8.38 1.00 -19.08
N TYR A 190 7.13 1.16 -18.69
CA TYR A 190 6.02 0.26 -19.03
C TYR A 190 5.18 0.87 -20.16
N THR A 191 4.62 0.00 -21.01
CA THR A 191 3.72 0.40 -22.12
C THR A 191 2.43 -0.40 -22.03
N VAL A 192 1.30 0.26 -22.17
CA VAL A 192 0.00 -0.38 -22.34
C VAL A 192 -0.57 0.02 -23.70
N ALA A 193 -1.11 -0.96 -24.41
CA ALA A 193 -1.67 -0.79 -25.75
C ALA A 193 -2.97 -1.60 -25.93
N ASN A 194 -3.71 -1.27 -26.98
CA ASN A 194 -4.96 -1.93 -27.39
C ASN A 194 -6.11 -1.87 -26.38
N VAL A 195 -6.19 -0.80 -25.59
CA VAL A 195 -7.37 -0.49 -24.77
C VAL A 195 -8.54 -0.14 -25.69
N GLN A 196 -9.68 -0.78 -25.50
CA GLN A 196 -10.86 -0.66 -26.38
C GLN A 196 -11.59 0.68 -26.19
N ALA A 197 -11.10 1.73 -26.84
CA ALA A 197 -11.66 3.08 -26.75
C ALA A 197 -12.42 3.50 -28.02
N GLY A 198 -13.52 4.23 -27.86
CA GLY A 198 -14.10 5.03 -28.92
C GLY A 198 -13.33 6.34 -29.14
N THR A 199 -13.60 6.99 -30.26
CA THR A 199 -13.01 8.29 -30.65
C THR A 199 -14.11 9.33 -30.87
N GLY A 200 -13.74 10.61 -30.95
CA GLY A 200 -14.65 11.76 -31.02
C GLY A 200 -14.79 12.50 -29.68
N GLY A 201 -15.63 13.52 -29.64
CA GLY A 201 -15.87 14.30 -28.42
C GLY A 201 -16.37 13.44 -27.26
N ASN A 202 -15.97 13.82 -26.04
CA ASN A 202 -16.38 13.18 -24.77
C ASN A 202 -15.91 11.72 -24.67
N ARG A 203 -14.70 11.48 -25.16
CA ARG A 203 -14.02 10.19 -25.02
C ARG A 203 -12.70 10.41 -24.34
N SER A 204 -12.43 9.59 -23.34
CA SER A 204 -11.11 9.46 -22.74
C SER A 204 -10.73 7.98 -22.69
N ALA A 205 -9.44 7.72 -22.47
CA ALA A 205 -8.94 6.38 -22.19
C ALA A 205 -7.61 6.52 -21.45
N GLY A 206 -7.30 5.58 -20.57
CA GLY A 206 -6.05 5.61 -19.83
C GLY A 206 -5.80 4.33 -19.06
N TRP A 207 -4.61 4.28 -18.47
CA TRP A 207 -4.19 3.17 -17.63
C TRP A 207 -3.32 3.65 -16.47
N THR A 208 -3.39 2.91 -15.36
CA THR A 208 -2.54 3.07 -14.18
C THR A 208 -2.06 1.70 -13.73
N LEU A 209 -0.74 1.56 -13.60
CA LEU A 209 -0.10 0.46 -12.90
C LEU A 209 0.15 0.90 -11.45
N VAL A 210 -0.63 0.38 -10.50
CA VAL A 210 -0.44 0.60 -9.05
C VAL A 210 0.50 -0.48 -8.51
N VAL A 211 1.56 -0.09 -7.80
CA VAL A 211 2.56 -1.00 -7.26
C VAL A 211 2.75 -0.75 -5.76
N ALA A 212 2.55 -1.78 -4.95
CA ALA A 212 2.95 -1.78 -3.55
C ALA A 212 4.28 -2.53 -3.40
N TYR A 213 5.27 -1.90 -2.76
CA TYR A 213 6.60 -2.48 -2.55
C TYR A 213 7.02 -2.43 -1.09
N ALA A 214 7.82 -3.42 -0.67
CA ALA A 214 8.60 -3.35 0.56
C ALA A 214 9.95 -2.70 0.29
N ASP A 215 10.45 -1.93 1.25
CA ASP A 215 11.79 -1.36 1.28
C ASP A 215 12.16 -1.11 2.75
N ALA A 216 13.34 -1.56 3.20
CA ALA A 216 13.72 -1.49 4.61
C ALA A 216 13.97 -0.06 5.11
N ASP A 217 14.26 0.90 4.21
CA ASP A 217 14.51 2.29 4.53
C ASP A 217 13.21 3.13 4.55
N GLU A 218 12.10 2.59 4.05
CA GLU A 218 10.78 3.22 4.17
C GLU A 218 10.20 3.07 5.59
N PRO A 219 9.37 4.02 6.06
CA PRO A 219 8.56 3.84 7.26
C PRO A 219 7.73 2.54 7.22
N LEU A 220 7.51 1.96 8.40
CA LEU A 220 6.54 0.88 8.56
C LEU A 220 5.16 1.42 8.26
N ARG A 221 4.45 0.82 7.30
CA ARG A 221 3.10 1.22 6.90
C ARG A 221 2.16 0.04 6.83
N ASN A 222 0.86 0.30 6.98
CA ASN A 222 -0.16 -0.52 6.37
C ASN A 222 -0.34 -0.03 4.92
N LEU A 223 -0.09 -0.91 3.96
CA LEU A 223 -0.31 -0.66 2.54
C LEU A 223 -1.58 -1.39 2.14
N SER A 224 -2.55 -0.69 1.54
CA SER A 224 -3.79 -1.29 1.09
C SER A 224 -4.23 -0.75 -0.27
N VAL A 225 -4.86 -1.62 -1.06
CA VAL A 225 -5.47 -1.30 -2.35
C VAL A 225 -6.90 -1.80 -2.33
N SER A 226 -7.84 -0.95 -2.68
CA SER A 226 -9.24 -1.28 -2.93
C SER A 226 -9.62 -0.86 -4.33
N ASP A 227 -10.45 -1.65 -5.01
CA ASP A 227 -10.98 -1.27 -6.32
C ASP A 227 -12.47 -1.52 -6.43
N GLY A 228 -13.08 -0.79 -7.35
CA GLY A 228 -14.47 -0.81 -7.72
C GLY A 228 -14.65 -0.07 -9.04
N PHE A 229 -15.89 0.24 -9.40
CA PHE A 229 -16.16 1.10 -10.55
C PHE A 229 -17.56 1.68 -10.38
N LEU A 230 -17.64 2.97 -10.06
CA LEU A 230 -18.88 3.66 -9.70
C LEU A 230 -19.00 4.97 -10.46
N THR A 231 -20.19 5.25 -10.98
CA THR A 231 -20.49 6.52 -11.66
C THR A 231 -20.78 7.61 -10.64
N VAL A 232 -20.07 8.73 -10.73
CA VAL A 232 -20.34 9.95 -9.95
C VAL A 232 -20.91 10.99 -10.89
N ALA A 233 -22.22 11.23 -10.81
CA ALA A 233 -22.93 12.16 -11.71
C ALA A 233 -24.18 12.74 -11.04
N GLY A 234 -24.80 13.74 -11.68
CA GLY A 234 -26.16 14.18 -11.34
C GLY A 234 -26.33 14.76 -9.93
N GLN A 235 -25.27 15.33 -9.35
CA GLN A 235 -25.24 15.95 -8.01
C GLN A 235 -25.46 14.98 -6.83
N ALA A 236 -25.59 13.69 -7.08
CA ALA A 236 -25.66 12.68 -6.03
C ALA A 236 -24.31 12.55 -5.32
N LEU A 237 -24.34 12.45 -3.99
CA LEU A 237 -23.16 12.13 -3.20
C LEU A 237 -22.97 10.61 -3.19
N VAL A 238 -21.89 10.14 -3.80
CA VAL A 238 -21.52 8.72 -3.79
C VAL A 238 -20.68 8.47 -2.55
N SER A 239 -21.06 7.48 -1.74
CA SER A 239 -20.29 7.06 -0.55
C SER A 239 -19.65 5.70 -0.82
N ILE A 240 -18.33 5.64 -0.66
CA ILE A 240 -17.49 4.48 -0.91
C ILE A 240 -16.92 4.04 0.43
N PRO A 241 -17.52 3.01 1.07
CA PRO A 241 -16.97 2.46 2.30
C PRO A 241 -15.67 1.72 2.01
N LEU A 242 -14.61 2.10 2.71
CA LEU A 242 -13.28 1.50 2.61
C LEU A 242 -12.96 0.71 3.88
N SER A 243 -12.34 -0.45 3.69
CA SER A 243 -11.90 -1.35 4.76
C SER A 243 -10.65 -2.09 4.32
N GLY A 244 -10.12 -2.97 5.17
CA GLY A 244 -8.91 -3.74 4.84
C GLY A 244 -7.61 -2.94 5.04
N PHE A 245 -7.67 -1.80 5.72
CA PHE A 245 -6.51 -1.05 6.19
C PHE A 245 -6.52 -0.94 7.71
N LYS A 246 -5.44 -0.41 8.28
CA LYS A 246 -5.44 0.04 9.68
C LYS A 246 -4.56 1.24 9.91
N THR A 247 -4.93 2.05 10.90
CA THR A 247 -4.13 3.19 11.39
C THR A 247 -3.42 2.83 12.70
N PRO A 248 -2.40 3.59 13.12
CA PRO A 248 -1.68 3.28 14.34
C PRO A 248 -2.61 3.47 15.55
N SER A 249 -2.41 2.65 16.58
CA SER A 249 -3.21 2.65 17.81
C SER A 249 -3.07 3.93 18.65
N SER A 250 -2.00 4.69 18.44
CA SER A 250 -1.75 5.98 19.09
C SER A 250 -0.76 6.83 18.28
N GLY A 251 -0.69 8.13 18.57
CA GLY A 251 0.22 9.06 17.89
C GLY A 251 -0.38 9.65 16.62
N ASP A 252 0.41 10.44 15.89
CA ASP A 252 -0.05 11.09 14.67
C ASP A 252 -0.35 10.05 13.58
N VAL A 253 -1.51 10.17 12.94
CA VAL A 253 -1.91 9.30 11.82
C VAL A 253 -1.51 9.99 10.52
N LYS A 254 -0.43 9.51 9.91
CA LYS A 254 0.00 9.94 8.58
C LYS A 254 -0.46 8.96 7.53
N THR A 255 -1.04 9.46 6.44
CA THR A 255 -1.63 8.61 5.40
C THR A 255 -1.52 9.28 4.05
N GLU A 256 -1.02 8.52 3.08
CA GLU A 256 -1.11 8.86 1.67
C GLU A 256 -2.28 8.11 1.04
N VAL A 257 -3.07 8.81 0.22
CA VAL A 257 -4.24 8.29 -0.49
C VAL A 257 -4.01 8.36 -1.99
N GLY A 258 -3.99 7.22 -2.67
CA GLY A 258 -3.98 7.17 -4.13
C GLY A 258 -5.40 7.06 -4.68
N VAL A 259 -5.68 7.74 -5.78
CA VAL A 259 -6.96 7.71 -6.50
C VAL A 259 -6.71 7.56 -8.00
N VAL A 260 -7.38 6.58 -8.60
CA VAL A 260 -7.49 6.45 -10.07
C VAL A 260 -8.93 6.74 -10.45
N ALA A 261 -9.13 7.70 -11.37
CA ALA A 261 -10.45 8.10 -11.83
C ALA A 261 -10.46 8.43 -13.34
N TYR A 262 -11.65 8.39 -13.91
CA TYR A 262 -11.91 8.52 -15.35
C TYR A 262 -13.00 9.59 -15.60
N GLU A 263 -12.93 10.27 -16.75
CA GLU A 263 -13.79 11.39 -17.17
C GLU A 263 -13.77 12.62 -16.25
N GLY A 264 -12.72 12.83 -15.45
CA GLY A 264 -12.54 14.09 -14.73
C GLY A 264 -12.02 15.20 -15.63
N ASP A 265 -12.73 16.32 -15.77
CA ASP A 265 -12.35 17.41 -16.66
C ASP A 265 -11.52 18.54 -16.02
N ALA A 266 -10.44 18.95 -16.68
CA ALA A 266 -9.60 20.07 -16.22
C ALA A 266 -10.35 21.40 -16.02
N GLY A 267 -11.32 21.68 -16.90
CA GLY A 267 -12.06 22.95 -16.94
C GLY A 267 -13.41 22.98 -16.24
N VAL A 268 -13.93 21.83 -15.81
CA VAL A 268 -15.19 21.76 -15.07
C VAL A 268 -14.88 21.77 -13.58
N THR A 269 -15.65 22.55 -12.81
CA THR A 269 -15.51 22.61 -11.35
C THR A 269 -16.78 22.12 -10.67
N GLY A 270 -16.68 21.77 -9.39
CA GLY A 270 -17.75 21.18 -8.59
C GLY A 270 -17.43 19.76 -8.14
N ASP A 271 -16.31 19.23 -8.60
CA ASP A 271 -15.87 17.86 -8.42
C ASP A 271 -14.97 17.77 -7.21
N TYR A 272 -15.28 16.84 -6.32
CA TYR A 272 -14.48 16.66 -5.13
C TYR A 272 -14.52 15.27 -4.57
N LEU A 273 -13.41 14.92 -3.94
CA LEU A 273 -13.29 13.75 -3.08
C LEU A 273 -13.08 14.19 -1.63
N THR A 274 -13.70 13.46 -0.71
CA THR A 274 -13.39 13.57 0.71
C THR A 274 -13.02 12.22 1.30
N LEU A 275 -12.17 12.22 2.31
CA LEU A 275 -11.95 11.09 3.21
C LEU A 275 -12.42 11.51 4.61
N ASN A 276 -13.42 10.81 5.15
CA ASN A 276 -14.08 11.19 6.41
C ASN A 276 -14.45 12.69 6.46
N ASP A 277 -15.05 13.17 5.37
CA ASP A 277 -15.52 14.55 5.19
C ASP A 277 -14.43 15.63 5.08
N GLN A 278 -13.15 15.26 5.16
CA GLN A 278 -12.02 16.15 4.85
C GLN A 278 -11.69 16.09 3.35
N ARG A 279 -11.43 17.25 2.73
CA ARG A 279 -11.18 17.36 1.27
C ARG A 279 -9.82 16.81 0.89
N LEU A 280 -9.78 15.97 -0.15
CA LEU A 280 -8.54 15.63 -0.84
C LEU A 280 -8.24 16.76 -1.84
N ALA A 281 -7.28 17.61 -1.48
CA ALA A 281 -6.90 18.79 -2.25
C ALA A 281 -5.41 19.11 -2.02
N ASP A 282 -4.77 19.69 -3.03
CA ASP A 282 -3.37 20.11 -2.99
C ASP A 282 -3.10 21.23 -4.02
N SER A 283 -1.84 21.54 -4.32
CA SER A 283 -1.46 22.57 -5.28
C SER A 283 -1.83 22.27 -6.74
N VAL A 284 -2.05 21.00 -7.09
CA VAL A 284 -2.51 20.58 -8.43
C VAL A 284 -4.03 20.42 -8.46
N HIS A 285 -4.64 20.00 -7.36
CA HIS A 285 -6.06 19.69 -7.25
C HIS A 285 -6.76 20.65 -6.29
N PRO A 286 -7.43 21.70 -6.80
CA PRO A 286 -8.31 22.55 -6.00
C PRO A 286 -9.39 21.74 -5.26
N ASP A 287 -9.86 22.25 -4.12
CA ASP A 287 -10.85 21.57 -3.25
C ASP A 287 -12.22 21.33 -3.89
N ASN A 288 -12.48 21.99 -5.02
CA ASN A 288 -13.67 21.86 -5.86
C ASN A 288 -13.35 21.36 -7.28
N ASN A 289 -12.15 20.84 -7.52
CA ASN A 289 -11.80 20.18 -8.76
C ASN A 289 -10.75 19.08 -8.54
N THR A 290 -11.12 18.03 -7.81
CA THR A 290 -10.19 16.92 -7.50
C THR A 290 -9.91 16.01 -8.71
N ALA A 291 -10.88 15.81 -9.61
CA ALA A 291 -10.74 15.01 -10.83
C ALA A 291 -10.59 15.96 -12.02
N ASN A 292 -9.36 16.42 -12.27
CA ASN A 292 -9.08 17.56 -13.14
C ASN A 292 -8.20 17.22 -14.34
N SER A 293 -8.27 15.98 -14.82
CA SER A 293 -7.46 15.44 -15.91
C SER A 293 -5.95 15.50 -15.63
N THR A 294 -5.50 15.15 -14.42
CA THR A 294 -4.05 15.16 -14.11
C THR A 294 -3.53 13.83 -13.56
N ILE A 295 -2.24 13.60 -13.79
CA ILE A 295 -1.48 12.55 -13.12
C ILE A 295 -0.46 13.26 -12.24
N ALA A 296 -0.60 13.11 -10.93
CA ALA A 296 0.18 13.86 -9.97
C ALA A 296 0.54 13.03 -8.73
N ASN A 297 1.61 13.45 -8.06
CA ASN A 297 2.05 12.86 -6.82
C ASN A 297 2.23 13.98 -5.80
N LEU A 298 1.43 13.98 -4.73
CA LEU A 298 1.51 14.91 -3.59
C LEU A 298 1.61 16.38 -4.03
N GLY A 299 0.67 16.82 -4.88
CA GLY A 299 0.63 18.19 -5.39
C GLY A 299 1.65 18.55 -6.48
N SER A 300 2.32 17.56 -7.08
CA SER A 300 3.25 17.76 -8.20
C SER A 300 2.90 16.88 -9.40
N LEU A 301 2.87 17.45 -10.61
CA LEU A 301 2.60 16.70 -11.84
C LEU A 301 3.70 15.66 -12.13
N VAL A 302 3.30 14.45 -12.50
CA VAL A 302 4.23 13.41 -12.96
C VAL A 302 4.71 13.74 -14.38
N THR A 303 6.02 13.72 -14.59
CA THR A 303 6.67 14.05 -15.88
C THR A 303 7.35 12.86 -16.55
N THR A 304 7.49 11.74 -15.85
CA THR A 304 8.15 10.51 -16.33
C THR A 304 7.19 9.63 -17.13
N LYS A 305 6.61 10.21 -18.20
CA LYS A 305 5.63 9.55 -19.06
C LYS A 305 5.72 10.04 -20.50
N SER A 306 5.30 9.21 -21.46
CA SER A 306 5.32 9.51 -22.88
C SER A 306 3.96 9.21 -23.52
N PRO A 307 3.22 10.24 -23.98
CA PRO A 307 3.59 11.66 -23.98
C PRO A 307 3.55 12.29 -22.57
N ASP A 308 4.34 13.34 -22.36
CA ASP A 308 4.33 14.13 -21.12
C ASP A 308 3.38 15.34 -21.22
N TRP A 309 2.07 15.07 -21.19
CA TRP A 309 1.07 16.14 -21.15
C TRP A 309 0.64 16.45 -19.72
N LYS A 310 0.34 17.71 -19.43
CA LYS A 310 -0.20 18.12 -18.12
C LYS A 310 -1.67 17.78 -17.99
N ASN A 311 -2.45 18.10 -19.02
CA ASN A 311 -3.84 17.73 -19.15
C ASN A 311 -3.94 16.39 -19.89
N GLN A 312 -4.53 15.40 -19.23
CA GLN A 312 -4.71 14.03 -19.70
C GLN A 312 -6.04 13.81 -20.43
N LEU A 313 -6.86 14.86 -20.53
CA LEU A 313 -8.13 14.92 -21.25
C LEU A 313 -9.09 13.81 -20.79
N GLY A 314 -9.48 13.86 -19.50
CA GLY A 314 -10.44 12.95 -18.89
C GLY A 314 -9.83 11.76 -18.15
N TYR A 315 -8.53 11.79 -17.79
CA TYR A 315 -7.91 10.72 -17.03
C TYR A 315 -7.13 11.21 -15.83
N ASP A 316 -7.36 10.60 -14.67
CA ASP A 316 -6.79 11.01 -13.39
C ASP A 316 -6.12 9.84 -12.68
N SER A 317 -4.91 10.08 -12.19
CA SER A 317 -4.18 9.12 -11.35
C SER A 317 -3.27 9.88 -10.40
N SER A 318 -3.74 10.09 -9.18
CA SER A 318 -3.09 11.01 -8.25
C SER A 318 -2.96 10.47 -6.82
N PHE A 319 -1.87 10.86 -6.16
CA PHE A 319 -1.66 10.63 -4.73
C PHE A 319 -1.78 11.92 -3.92
N PHE A 320 -2.45 11.84 -2.77
CA PHE A 320 -2.75 12.94 -1.86
C PHE A 320 -2.21 12.66 -0.47
N ALA A 321 -1.68 13.69 0.20
CA ALA A 321 -1.47 13.62 1.64
C ALA A 321 -2.83 13.77 2.36
N ALA A 322 -3.09 12.89 3.33
CA ALA A 322 -4.31 12.85 4.13
C ALA A 322 -3.98 12.72 5.63
N ASP A 323 -2.88 13.33 6.05
CA ASP A 323 -2.42 13.32 7.43
C ASP A 323 -3.50 13.89 8.36
N GLY A 324 -3.82 13.15 9.42
CA GLY A 324 -4.86 13.51 10.39
C GLY A 324 -6.31 13.32 9.93
N PHE A 325 -6.57 12.82 8.71
CA PHE A 325 -7.94 12.59 8.23
C PHE A 325 -8.58 11.32 8.83
N LEU A 326 -7.74 10.40 9.29
CA LEU A 326 -8.13 9.16 9.95
C LEU A 326 -7.74 9.22 11.42
N GLY A 327 -8.60 8.73 12.31
CA GLY A 327 -8.30 8.60 13.73
C GLY A 327 -7.42 7.38 14.04
N ASN A 328 -6.85 7.33 15.24
CA ASN A 328 -6.10 6.16 15.71
C ASN A 328 -6.98 4.90 15.80
N GLY A 329 -6.38 3.74 15.50
CA GLY A 329 -7.06 2.44 15.53
C GLY A 329 -8.20 2.26 14.52
N ALA A 330 -8.34 3.17 13.55
CA ALA A 330 -9.34 3.05 12.51
C ALA A 330 -9.01 1.88 11.57
N THR A 331 -10.05 1.12 11.22
CA THR A 331 -9.98 -0.02 10.26
C THR A 331 -10.97 0.15 9.11
N THR A 332 -11.74 1.24 9.14
CA THR A 332 -12.71 1.63 8.13
C THR A 332 -12.65 3.14 7.93
N ALA A 333 -12.99 3.57 6.71
CA ALA A 333 -13.16 4.97 6.36
C ALA A 333 -14.27 5.09 5.32
N ILE A 334 -14.74 6.31 5.09
CA ILE A 334 -15.66 6.59 3.98
C ILE A 334 -14.98 7.60 3.07
N LEU A 335 -14.74 7.20 1.82
CA LEU A 335 -14.43 8.13 0.76
C LEU A 335 -15.76 8.60 0.14
N ARG A 336 -15.94 9.90 -0.03
CA ARG A 336 -17.13 10.44 -0.71
C ARG A 336 -16.74 11.17 -1.97
N ALA A 337 -17.49 10.92 -3.02
CA ALA A 337 -17.29 11.51 -4.33
C ALA A 337 -18.56 12.26 -4.74
N LYS A 338 -18.38 13.47 -5.27
CA LYS A 338 -19.46 14.28 -5.85
C LYS A 338 -18.94 15.12 -7.00
N THR A 339 -19.84 15.45 -7.90
CA THR A 339 -19.71 16.47 -8.95
C THR A 339 -20.99 17.32 -8.99
N THR A 340 -20.89 18.57 -9.45
CA THR A 340 -22.05 19.40 -9.80
C THR A 340 -22.10 19.84 -11.25
N GLY A 341 -21.05 19.59 -12.02
CA GLY A 341 -20.91 20.06 -13.40
C GLY A 341 -20.46 18.98 -14.39
N ASP A 342 -20.04 17.81 -13.90
CA ASP A 342 -19.34 16.78 -14.65
C ASP A 342 -19.93 15.38 -14.39
N SER A 343 -19.26 14.35 -14.91
CA SER A 343 -19.36 12.97 -14.47
C SER A 343 -17.99 12.30 -14.45
N TYR A 344 -17.62 11.66 -13.35
CA TYR A 344 -16.37 10.90 -13.28
C TYR A 344 -16.55 9.55 -12.60
N LEU A 345 -15.60 8.64 -12.81
CA LEU A 345 -15.69 7.25 -12.40
C LEU A 345 -14.42 6.81 -11.65
N PRO A 346 -14.42 6.80 -10.31
CA PRO A 346 -13.34 6.23 -9.52
C PRO A 346 -13.21 4.72 -9.76
N GLN A 347 -11.98 4.23 -9.87
CA GLN A 347 -11.68 2.82 -10.13
C GLN A 347 -10.82 2.17 -9.05
N ALA A 348 -9.81 2.86 -8.53
CA ALA A 348 -8.93 2.34 -7.50
C ALA A 348 -8.65 3.40 -6.43
N ILE A 349 -8.62 2.97 -5.17
CA ILE A 349 -8.24 3.78 -4.01
C ILE A 349 -7.16 3.02 -3.23
N THR A 350 -6.07 3.69 -2.88
CA THR A 350 -4.97 3.09 -2.11
C THR A 350 -4.74 3.86 -0.83
N PHE A 351 -4.36 3.18 0.25
CA PHE A 351 -3.81 3.83 1.44
C PHE A 351 -2.40 3.31 1.72
N ALA A 352 -1.50 4.24 2.03
CA ALA A 352 -0.24 3.95 2.69
C ALA A 352 -0.19 4.73 4.01
N THR A 353 -0.53 4.03 5.10
CA THR A 353 -0.69 4.63 6.43
C THR A 353 0.45 4.21 7.33
N GLU A 354 1.17 5.17 7.93
CA GLU A 354 2.25 4.86 8.87
C GLU A 354 1.75 4.07 10.09
N LEU A 355 2.52 3.05 10.49
CA LEU A 355 2.32 2.28 11.71
C LEU A 355 3.56 2.40 12.59
N PHE A 356 3.39 2.11 13.88
CA PHE A 356 4.48 2.13 14.83
C PHE A 356 4.71 0.72 15.40
N SER A 357 5.98 0.39 15.68
CA SER A 357 6.35 -0.87 16.32
C SER A 357 7.06 -0.59 17.65
N PRO A 358 6.75 -1.34 18.73
CA PRO A 358 7.54 -1.28 19.95
C PRO A 358 8.92 -1.91 19.75
N ASN A 359 9.91 -1.43 20.51
CA ASN A 359 11.24 -2.03 20.56
C ASN A 359 11.66 -2.10 22.03
N VAL A 360 11.32 -3.21 22.70
CA VAL A 360 11.64 -3.36 24.13
C VAL A 360 12.95 -4.12 24.29
N ALA A 361 14.00 -3.41 24.70
CA ALA A 361 15.27 -3.99 25.06
C ALA A 361 15.21 -4.55 26.49
N LEU A 362 15.69 -5.78 26.68
CA LEU A 362 15.91 -6.38 27.99
C LEU A 362 17.40 -6.39 28.30
N THR A 363 17.78 -5.89 29.46
CA THR A 363 19.13 -6.02 30.01
C THR A 363 19.08 -6.84 31.30
N LYS A 364 20.16 -7.55 31.62
CA LYS A 364 20.28 -8.32 32.84
C LYS A 364 21.69 -8.22 33.40
N THR A 365 21.80 -7.99 34.70
CA THR A 365 23.08 -7.91 35.41
C THR A 365 23.04 -8.75 36.67
N ALA A 366 24.20 -9.24 37.09
CA ALA A 366 24.41 -9.94 38.35
C ALA A 366 25.47 -9.18 39.17
N ALA A 367 25.23 -9.00 40.46
CA ALA A 367 26.18 -8.36 41.37
C ALA A 367 26.17 -9.05 42.74
N ILE A 368 27.34 -9.25 43.35
CA ILE A 368 27.43 -9.78 44.71
C ILE A 368 26.98 -8.71 45.70
N VAL A 369 25.99 -9.05 46.52
CA VAL A 369 25.48 -8.18 47.57
C VAL A 369 26.56 -8.00 48.64
N GLY A 370 26.96 -6.75 48.87
CA GLY A 370 28.07 -6.42 49.78
C GLY A 370 29.45 -6.38 49.12
N GLY A 371 29.54 -6.73 47.82
CA GLY A 371 30.81 -6.80 47.09
C GLY A 371 31.59 -8.10 47.36
N GLY A 372 32.86 -8.14 46.97
CA GLY A 372 33.73 -9.30 47.13
C GLY A 372 33.56 -10.38 46.05
N GLY A 373 34.14 -11.55 46.31
CA GLY A 373 34.06 -12.71 45.43
C GLY A 373 32.69 -13.38 45.44
N ALA A 374 32.34 -14.02 44.34
CA ALA A 374 31.18 -14.90 44.23
C ALA A 374 31.45 -16.25 44.90
N GLU A 375 31.56 -16.26 46.23
CA GLU A 375 31.85 -17.46 47.01
C GLU A 375 30.60 -18.32 47.24
N PRO A 376 30.72 -19.65 47.45
CA PRO A 376 29.60 -20.45 47.91
C PRO A 376 28.96 -19.86 49.17
N GLY A 377 27.63 -19.65 49.15
CA GLY A 377 26.90 -18.95 50.21
C GLY A 377 26.79 -17.42 50.03
N ALA A 378 27.51 -16.82 49.09
CA ALA A 378 27.34 -15.41 48.73
C ALA A 378 25.98 -15.18 48.04
N THR A 379 25.44 -13.98 48.19
CA THR A 379 24.16 -13.59 47.58
C THR A 379 24.41 -12.78 46.31
N ILE A 380 23.87 -13.27 45.20
CA ILE A 380 23.82 -12.56 43.92
C ILE A 380 22.49 -11.80 43.84
N ARG A 381 22.57 -10.49 43.59
CA ARG A 381 21.43 -9.69 43.14
C ARG A 381 21.37 -9.72 41.62
N TYR A 382 20.26 -10.21 41.10
CA TYR A 382 19.92 -10.07 39.69
C TYR A 382 19.04 -8.83 39.49
N THR A 383 19.39 -8.05 38.48
CA THR A 383 18.62 -6.88 38.04
C THR A 383 18.30 -7.04 36.56
N MET A 384 17.02 -6.99 36.21
CA MET A 384 16.53 -7.02 34.83
C MET A 384 15.77 -5.75 34.51
N THR A 385 16.17 -5.05 33.46
CA THR A 385 15.51 -3.80 33.04
C THR A 385 14.96 -3.96 31.63
N ALA A 386 13.64 -3.79 31.49
CA ALA A 386 12.95 -3.71 30.21
C ALA A 386 12.72 -2.24 29.86
N THR A 387 13.17 -1.78 28.69
CA THR A 387 13.03 -0.40 28.22
C THR A 387 12.47 -0.38 26.81
N ASN A 388 11.34 0.32 26.60
CA ASN A 388 10.77 0.48 25.27
C ASN A 388 11.42 1.66 24.53
N ASN A 389 12.31 1.36 23.59
CA ASN A 389 12.98 2.31 22.71
C ASN A 389 12.22 2.55 21.40
N GLY A 390 11.07 1.91 21.21
CA GLY A 390 10.25 2.03 19.99
C GLY A 390 9.28 3.21 20.04
N ALA A 391 8.62 3.46 18.91
CA ALA A 391 7.64 4.53 18.76
C ALA A 391 6.20 4.12 19.13
N ALA A 392 5.92 2.81 19.26
CA ALA A 392 4.63 2.31 19.74
C ALA A 392 4.71 1.82 21.19
N ASN A 393 3.54 1.76 21.82
CA ASN A 393 3.33 1.05 23.06
C ASN A 393 3.67 -0.44 22.90
N ALA A 394 4.35 -1.02 23.88
CA ALA A 394 4.43 -2.47 24.06
C ALA A 394 3.36 -2.89 25.07
N THR A 395 2.47 -3.81 24.70
CA THR A 395 1.39 -4.28 25.58
C THR A 395 1.62 -5.72 26.02
N ASN A 396 0.90 -6.12 27.08
CA ASN A 396 1.02 -7.44 27.69
C ASN A 396 2.48 -7.81 28.03
N VAL A 397 3.23 -6.84 28.57
CA VAL A 397 4.66 -7.00 28.85
C VAL A 397 4.86 -7.93 30.03
N GLN A 398 5.52 -9.06 29.79
CA GLN A 398 5.74 -10.14 30.75
C GLN A 398 7.18 -10.62 30.72
N LEU A 399 7.81 -10.70 31.89
CA LEU A 399 9.16 -11.22 32.08
C LEU A 399 9.08 -12.56 32.82
N THR A 400 9.79 -13.57 32.31
CA THR A 400 10.00 -14.85 33.00
C THR A 400 11.48 -15.13 33.16
N ASP A 401 11.88 -15.68 34.32
CA ASP A 401 13.27 -15.99 34.61
C ASP A 401 13.36 -17.24 35.50
N PRO A 402 13.63 -18.42 34.93
CA PRO A 402 13.83 -19.65 35.69
C PRO A 402 15.09 -19.56 36.56
N ILE A 403 14.95 -19.80 37.86
CA ILE A 403 16.08 -19.75 38.78
C ILE A 403 17.02 -20.94 38.49
N PRO A 404 18.32 -20.71 38.19
CA PRO A 404 19.25 -21.78 37.91
C PRO A 404 19.46 -22.68 39.12
N GLY A 405 19.61 -23.99 38.92
CA GLY A 405 19.83 -24.95 40.02
C GLY A 405 21.13 -24.76 40.82
N ALA A 406 22.02 -23.86 40.37
CA ALA A 406 23.25 -23.47 41.05
C ALA A 406 23.04 -22.46 42.19
N VAL A 407 21.86 -21.83 42.26
CA VAL A 407 21.50 -20.85 43.28
C VAL A 407 20.14 -21.18 43.89
N THR A 408 19.90 -20.68 45.10
CA THR A 408 18.60 -20.77 45.78
C THR A 408 18.07 -19.35 46.02
N LEU A 409 16.81 -19.10 45.70
CA LEU A 409 16.20 -17.77 45.93
C LEU A 409 16.25 -17.39 47.41
N SER A 410 16.84 -16.24 47.71
CA SER A 410 16.98 -15.72 49.08
C SER A 410 16.14 -14.48 49.34
N ALA A 411 15.81 -13.70 48.29
CA ALA A 411 14.76 -12.68 48.35
C ALA A 411 13.87 -12.76 47.10
N GLY A 412 12.56 -12.73 47.34
CA GLY A 412 11.54 -12.75 46.27
C GLY A 412 11.69 -11.58 45.30
N PRO A 413 11.18 -11.74 44.06
CA PRO A 413 11.29 -10.69 43.06
C PRO A 413 10.40 -9.50 43.40
N THR A 414 10.89 -8.32 43.07
CA THR A 414 10.15 -7.06 43.19
C THR A 414 10.33 -6.24 41.92
N VAL A 415 9.31 -5.45 41.55
CA VAL A 415 9.47 -4.41 40.54
C VAL A 415 10.07 -3.19 41.25
N SER A 416 11.37 -2.98 41.11
CA SER A 416 12.13 -1.98 41.85
C SER A 416 12.04 -0.57 41.26
N ALA A 417 11.66 -0.45 39.98
CA ALA A 417 11.37 0.81 39.31
C ALA A 417 10.34 0.61 38.19
N GLY A 418 9.55 1.65 37.90
CA GLY A 418 8.43 1.58 36.97
C GLY A 418 7.17 1.00 37.62
N SER A 419 6.26 0.46 36.80
CA SER A 419 5.00 -0.15 37.27
C SER A 419 4.96 -1.63 36.93
N GLY A 420 4.30 -2.42 37.77
CA GLY A 420 4.14 -3.84 37.57
C GLY A 420 4.02 -4.62 38.87
N ASN A 421 4.04 -5.94 38.76
CA ASN A 421 4.20 -6.86 39.88
C ASN A 421 5.17 -7.97 39.50
N ALA A 422 5.66 -8.68 40.52
CA ALA A 422 6.50 -9.84 40.33
C ALA A 422 6.19 -10.91 41.39
N SER A 423 6.30 -12.16 41.01
CA SER A 423 6.15 -13.31 41.91
C SER A 423 7.11 -14.43 41.52
N ASN A 424 7.35 -15.35 42.44
CA ASN A 424 8.04 -16.61 42.14
C ASN A 424 7.02 -17.74 42.26
N VAL A 425 6.83 -18.50 41.19
CA VAL A 425 5.95 -19.67 41.17
C VAL A 425 6.75 -20.86 40.62
N GLY A 426 6.89 -21.91 41.42
CA GLY A 426 7.57 -23.14 40.98
C GLY A 426 9.05 -22.96 40.61
N GLY A 427 9.75 -21.97 41.20
CA GLY A 427 11.15 -21.70 40.88
C GLY A 427 11.37 -20.84 39.64
N THR A 428 10.30 -20.24 39.11
CA THR A 428 10.36 -19.28 38.00
C THR A 428 9.88 -17.92 38.47
N ILE A 429 10.72 -16.90 38.32
CA ILE A 429 10.32 -15.51 38.49
C ILE A 429 9.38 -15.15 37.34
N THR A 430 8.21 -14.62 37.65
CA THR A 430 7.25 -14.08 36.68
C THR A 430 6.93 -12.65 37.08
N ALA A 431 7.22 -11.69 36.20
CA ALA A 431 6.87 -10.29 36.40
C ALA A 431 5.99 -9.77 35.27
N ARG A 432 4.97 -8.99 35.63
CA ARG A 432 4.05 -8.35 34.68
C ARG A 432 4.28 -6.86 34.79
N LEU A 433 4.75 -6.27 33.69
CA LEU A 433 5.39 -4.96 33.69
C LEU A 433 4.54 -3.93 32.96
N GLY A 434 4.73 -2.67 33.30
CA GLY A 434 4.05 -1.54 32.69
C GLY A 434 2.80 -1.08 33.43
N SER A 435 2.27 0.05 32.98
CA SER A 435 1.03 0.63 33.52
C SER A 435 -0.15 -0.30 33.25
N GLY A 436 -1.04 -0.46 34.23
CA GLY A 436 -2.22 -1.34 34.12
C GLY A 436 -1.94 -2.85 34.26
N ALA A 437 -0.70 -3.26 34.58
CA ALA A 437 -0.40 -4.66 34.88
C ALA A 437 -1.22 -5.18 36.07
N SER A 438 -1.65 -6.45 35.97
CA SER A 438 -2.44 -7.14 37.00
C SER A 438 -1.71 -8.40 37.50
N SER A 439 -2.31 -9.16 38.42
CA SER A 439 -1.77 -10.47 38.84
C SER A 439 -1.72 -11.50 37.71
N SER A 440 -2.55 -11.33 36.67
CA SER A 440 -2.71 -12.28 35.57
C SER A 440 -2.26 -11.77 34.21
N ASP A 441 -2.13 -10.44 34.02
CA ASP A 441 -1.94 -9.82 32.71
C ASP A 441 -0.80 -8.78 32.72
N GLY A 442 -0.02 -8.77 31.63
CA GLY A 442 1.03 -7.76 31.43
C GLY A 442 0.42 -6.38 31.20
N GLY A 443 1.13 -5.34 31.64
CA GLY A 443 0.72 -3.95 31.40
C GLY A 443 1.26 -3.40 30.09
N THR A 444 1.26 -2.07 30.02
CA THR A 444 1.75 -1.29 28.87
C THR A 444 3.02 -0.53 29.21
N LEU A 445 4.08 -0.71 28.41
CA LEU A 445 5.23 0.18 28.39
C LEU A 445 5.11 1.14 27.20
N ALA A 446 4.86 2.41 27.50
CA ALA A 446 4.85 3.48 26.50
C ALA A 446 6.26 3.73 25.92
N PRO A 447 6.38 4.40 24.76
CA PRO A 447 7.67 4.86 24.25
C PRO A 447 8.51 5.57 25.31
N GLY A 448 9.77 5.17 25.45
CA GLY A 448 10.71 5.69 26.45
C GLY A 448 10.50 5.19 27.88
N ALA A 449 9.42 4.47 28.19
CA ALA A 449 9.17 3.93 29.51
C ALA A 449 10.04 2.69 29.79
N SER A 450 10.36 2.47 31.07
CA SER A 450 11.06 1.28 31.53
C SER A 450 10.45 0.70 32.81
N ALA A 451 10.71 -0.58 33.05
CA ALA A 451 10.41 -1.26 34.30
C ALA A 451 11.58 -2.18 34.69
N THR A 452 11.92 -2.20 35.97
CA THR A 452 13.07 -2.95 36.50
C THR A 452 12.60 -3.99 37.51
N VAL A 453 13.07 -5.23 37.38
CA VAL A 453 12.81 -6.34 38.30
C VAL A 453 14.11 -6.73 38.99
N THR A 454 14.06 -6.87 40.31
CA THR A 454 15.21 -7.34 41.11
C THR A 454 14.82 -8.51 41.99
N PHE A 455 15.73 -9.47 42.12
CA PHE A 455 15.64 -10.55 43.10
C PHE A 455 17.03 -10.99 43.54
N ASP A 456 17.12 -11.59 44.73
CA ASP A 456 18.39 -12.05 45.27
C ASP A 456 18.37 -13.59 45.37
N ALA A 457 19.48 -14.22 44.98
CA ALA A 457 19.68 -15.66 45.09
C ALA A 457 21.06 -15.98 45.66
N THR A 458 21.11 -16.96 46.55
CA THR A 458 22.32 -17.40 47.24
C THR A 458 22.98 -18.54 46.46
N ILE A 459 24.30 -18.46 46.27
CA ILE A 459 25.10 -19.52 45.64
C ILE A 459 25.06 -20.76 46.53
N ASN A 460 24.74 -21.92 45.94
CA ASN A 460 24.66 -23.16 46.71
C ASN A 460 26.04 -23.57 47.25
N ALA A 461 26.08 -24.16 48.43
CA ALA A 461 27.33 -24.48 49.14
C ALA A 461 28.20 -25.55 48.44
N ASP A 462 27.62 -26.29 47.49
CA ASP A 462 28.26 -27.37 46.74
C ASP A 462 28.94 -26.90 45.44
N ARG A 463 28.85 -25.60 45.11
CA ARG A 463 29.39 -25.07 43.86
C ARG A 463 30.91 -25.06 43.86
N PRO A 464 31.58 -25.70 42.87
CA PRO A 464 33.03 -25.72 42.80
C PRO A 464 33.60 -24.37 42.32
N LEU A 465 34.88 -24.12 42.63
CA LEU A 465 35.63 -22.99 42.10
C LEU A 465 35.62 -22.99 40.57
N GLY A 466 35.38 -21.82 39.98
CA GLY A 466 35.34 -21.64 38.53
C GLY A 466 34.02 -22.08 37.88
N ASP A 467 33.03 -22.56 38.65
CA ASP A 467 31.68 -22.82 38.11
C ASP A 467 31.07 -21.51 37.59
N VAL A 468 30.42 -21.56 36.43
CA VAL A 468 29.80 -20.38 35.79
C VAL A 468 28.30 -20.48 35.94
N ILE A 469 27.76 -19.63 36.81
CA ILE A 469 26.32 -19.52 37.06
C ILE A 469 25.74 -18.59 36.00
N THR A 470 25.07 -19.18 35.02
CA THR A 470 24.32 -18.42 34.00
C THR A 470 22.86 -18.33 34.40
N ASN A 471 22.32 -17.12 34.41
CA ASN A 471 20.91 -16.86 34.66
C ASN A 471 20.29 -16.09 33.49
N THR A 472 19.20 -16.60 32.89
CA THR A 472 18.63 -16.07 31.64
C THR A 472 17.15 -15.73 31.77
N GLY A 473 16.85 -14.44 31.65
CA GLY A 473 15.47 -13.94 31.62
C GLY A 473 14.95 -13.80 30.19
N THR A 474 13.64 -14.00 30.03
CA THR A 474 12.90 -13.85 28.77
C THR A 474 11.79 -12.83 28.94
N LEU A 475 11.75 -11.80 28.10
CA LEU A 475 10.68 -10.82 28.05
C LEU A 475 9.81 -11.07 26.83
N ASN A 476 8.50 -11.14 27.02
CA ASN A 476 7.49 -11.25 25.98
C ASN A 476 6.58 -10.02 26.02
N PHE A 477 6.21 -9.50 24.85
CA PHE A 477 5.27 -8.38 24.71
C PHE A 477 4.56 -8.45 23.35
N VAL A 478 3.56 -7.61 23.13
CA VAL A 478 2.78 -7.54 21.89
C VAL A 478 2.87 -6.14 21.31
N SER A 479 3.03 -6.07 19.99
CA SER A 479 2.79 -4.84 19.23
C SER A 479 1.27 -4.66 19.03
N PRO A 480 0.64 -3.53 19.43
CA PRO A 480 -0.79 -3.28 19.22
C PRO A 480 -1.16 -3.06 17.75
N ASP A 481 -0.39 -2.22 17.06
CA ASP A 481 -0.24 -2.25 15.59
C ASP A 481 0.43 -3.59 15.26
N LEU A 482 0.57 -4.13 14.06
CA LEU A 482 1.03 -5.54 13.84
C LEU A 482 0.26 -6.72 14.54
N GLY A 483 -0.05 -6.71 15.85
CA GLY A 483 -0.69 -7.81 16.58
C GLY A 483 0.24 -9.01 16.84
N LEU A 484 1.55 -8.82 16.69
CA LEU A 484 2.54 -9.89 16.76
C LEU A 484 3.15 -9.98 18.17
N PRO A 485 3.28 -11.20 18.74
CA PRO A 485 4.07 -11.41 19.95
C PRO A 485 5.56 -11.29 19.61
N ILE A 486 6.30 -10.56 20.44
CA ILE A 486 7.74 -10.34 20.33
C ILE A 486 8.40 -10.83 21.61
N SER A 487 9.55 -11.49 21.47
CA SER A 487 10.34 -12.01 22.58
C SER A 487 11.78 -11.55 22.50
N THR A 488 12.38 -11.24 23.65
CA THR A 488 13.82 -10.97 23.79
C THR A 488 14.36 -11.64 25.05
N VAL A 489 15.64 -11.98 25.06
CA VAL A 489 16.30 -12.60 26.21
C VAL A 489 17.49 -11.78 26.68
N ALA A 490 17.85 -11.92 27.94
CA ALA A 490 19.08 -11.37 28.49
C ALA A 490 19.64 -12.31 29.56
N SER A 491 20.96 -12.50 29.54
CA SER A 491 21.67 -13.38 30.46
C SER A 491 22.66 -12.58 31.30
N ALA A 492 22.88 -13.04 32.53
CA ALA A 492 24.00 -12.61 33.35
C ALA A 492 24.76 -13.84 33.84
N GLU A 493 26.08 -13.73 33.90
CA GLU A 493 26.98 -14.78 34.34
C GLU A 493 27.72 -14.35 35.60
N THR A 494 27.90 -15.28 36.52
CA THR A 494 28.71 -15.11 37.72
C THR A 494 29.64 -16.32 37.84
N THR A 495 30.95 -16.10 37.90
CA THR A 495 31.94 -17.17 38.09
C THR A 495 32.24 -17.34 39.57
N VAL A 496 32.12 -18.55 40.09
CA VAL A 496 32.37 -18.87 41.51
C VAL A 496 33.86 -18.70 41.82
N THR A 497 34.16 -17.99 42.91
CA THR A 497 35.51 -17.66 43.38
C THR A 497 35.68 -18.09 44.84
N TYR A 498 36.92 -18.10 45.35
CA TYR A 498 37.22 -18.24 46.77
C TYR A 498 37.75 -16.91 47.32
N PRO A 499 37.68 -16.68 48.65
CA PRO A 499 38.25 -15.48 49.25
C PRO A 499 39.76 -15.44 48.96
N ASP A 500 40.25 -14.26 48.54
CA ASP A 500 41.68 -13.95 48.47
C ASP A 500 42.32 -13.89 49.87
#